data_AF-A0A928ELB6-F1
#
_entry.id   AF-A0A928ELB6-F1
#
_cell.length_a   1.000
_cell.length_b   1.000
_cell.length_c   1.000
_cell.angle_alpha   90.00
_cell.angle_beta   90.00
_cell.angle_gamma   90.00
#
_symmetry.space_group_name_H-M   'P 1'
#
loop_
_entity.id
_entity.type
_entity.pdbx_description
1 polymer ?
#
loop_
_entity_poly.entity_id
_entity_poly.type
_entity_poly.pdbx_seq_one_letter_code
_entity_poly.pdbx_strand_id
1 'polypeptide(L)'
;MVNNRQTRRQEFTSCNSNNNAGMGVSGNCKQKLKKLQMIDFSMIETILYLDAYPENAEALKHYKMLKAEREALLSEMKAQGCAPITAQDAAHGGEWDWTNSPWPWEPEAN
;
A
#
# COMPACT_ATOMS: atom_id res chain seq x y z
N MET A 1 46.41 -5.43 -10.46
CA MET A 1 46.30 -4.31 -9.51
C MET A 1 45.12 -4.61 -8.58
N VAL A 2 45.42 -5.07 -7.36
CA VAL A 2 44.42 -5.35 -6.31
C VAL A 2 44.54 -4.22 -5.28
N ASN A 3 43.42 -3.65 -4.82
CA ASN A 3 43.07 -3.50 -3.39
C ASN A 3 42.06 -2.38 -3.08
N ASN A 4 41.17 -2.74 -2.15
CA ASN A 4 40.63 -1.94 -1.05
C ASN A 4 39.51 -0.93 -1.27
N ARG A 5 38.27 -1.36 -0.95
CA ARG A 5 37.31 -0.54 -0.17
C ARG A 5 36.51 -1.39 0.83
N GLN A 6 37.19 -2.21 1.62
CA GLN A 6 36.65 -2.71 2.88
C GLN A 6 37.64 -2.44 4.01
N THR A 7 37.09 -2.08 5.18
CA THR A 7 37.70 -1.67 6.46
C THR A 7 38.12 -0.19 6.52
N ARG A 8 37.67 0.64 7.47
CA ARG A 8 37.39 0.43 8.92
C ARG A 8 36.58 1.66 9.44
N ARG A 9 35.36 1.51 10.00
CA ARG A 9 34.97 1.42 11.44
C ARG A 9 35.59 2.55 12.30
N GLN A 10 34.83 3.32 13.09
CA GLN A 10 34.22 3.04 14.41
C GLN A 10 33.50 4.35 14.84
N GLU A 11 32.48 4.49 15.69
CA GLU A 11 31.66 3.65 16.57
C GLU A 11 30.56 4.60 17.10
N PHE A 12 29.29 4.21 17.08
CA PHE A 12 28.34 4.61 18.12
C PHE A 12 27.47 3.40 18.39
N THR A 13 27.86 2.67 19.42
CA THR A 13 27.16 1.52 19.97
C THR A 13 25.89 2.00 20.68
N SER A 14 24.86 1.15 20.63
CA SER A 14 23.57 1.20 21.35
C SER A 14 22.48 1.99 20.60
N CYS A 15 21.40 1.38 20.12
CA CYS A 15 20.54 0.51 20.92
C CYS A 15 20.38 -0.91 20.36
N ASN A 16 20.85 -1.86 21.17
CA ASN A 16 20.16 -3.14 21.30
C ASN A 16 18.80 -2.87 21.96
N SER A 17 17.71 -3.18 21.28
CA SER A 17 16.46 -3.49 21.94
C SER A 17 15.85 -4.70 21.26
N ASN A 18 16.28 -5.88 21.69
CA ASN A 18 15.38 -7.03 21.77
C ASN A 18 14.08 -6.57 22.41
N ASN A 19 13.04 -6.41 21.60
CA ASN A 19 11.67 -6.49 22.05
C ASN A 19 10.91 -7.31 21.01
N ASN A 20 10.62 -8.55 21.41
CA ASN A 20 9.53 -9.32 20.87
C ASN A 20 8.26 -8.45 20.90
N ALA A 21 7.88 -7.91 19.74
CA ALA A 21 6.54 -7.48 19.47
C ALA A 21 6.04 -8.35 18.32
N GLY A 22 5.35 -9.45 18.66
CA GLY A 22 4.49 -10.13 17.71
C GLY A 22 3.46 -9.13 17.21
N MET A 23 3.72 -8.49 16.08
CA MET A 23 2.75 -7.64 15.41
C MET A 23 1.89 -8.55 14.54
N GLY A 24 0.71 -8.91 15.05
CA GLY A 24 -0.35 -9.59 14.31
C GLY A 24 -0.92 -8.69 13.21
N VAL A 25 -0.12 -8.36 12.21
CA VAL A 25 -0.46 -7.48 11.08
C VAL A 25 -0.35 -8.30 9.81
N SER A 26 -1.39 -9.07 9.48
CA SER A 26 -1.47 -9.71 8.15
C SER A 26 -2.89 -10.05 7.70
N GLY A 27 -3.85 -10.19 8.63
CA GLY A 27 -5.25 -10.52 8.27
C GLY A 27 -6.04 -9.36 7.65
N ASN A 28 -5.93 -8.15 8.22
CA ASN A 28 -6.81 -7.03 7.86
C ASN A 28 -6.36 -6.29 6.58
N CYS A 29 -5.06 -6.04 6.40
CA CYS A 29 -4.54 -5.35 5.22
C CYS A 29 -4.79 -6.13 3.91
N LYS A 30 -4.61 -7.46 3.90
CA LYS A 30 -4.90 -8.30 2.72
C LYS A 30 -6.38 -8.23 2.33
N GLN A 31 -7.29 -8.24 3.31
CA GLN A 31 -8.73 -8.13 3.07
C GLN A 31 -9.13 -6.73 2.55
N LYS A 32 -8.58 -5.66 3.15
CA LYS A 32 -8.80 -4.29 2.66
C LYS A 32 -8.22 -4.07 1.26
N LEU A 33 -7.07 -4.65 0.94
CA LEU A 33 -6.49 -4.59 -0.40
C LEU A 33 -7.42 -5.26 -1.43
N LYS A 34 -7.97 -6.44 -1.13
CA LYS A 34 -8.97 -7.08 -1.99
C LYS A 34 -10.20 -6.22 -2.19
N LYS A 35 -10.70 -5.58 -1.12
CA LYS A 35 -11.84 -4.67 -1.21
C LYS A 35 -11.52 -3.45 -2.08
N LEU A 36 -10.31 -2.89 -1.95
CA LEU A 36 -9.85 -1.78 -2.78
C LEU A 36 -9.84 -2.16 -4.27
N GLN A 37 -9.31 -3.35 -4.59
CA GLN A 37 -9.30 -3.87 -5.96
C GLN A 37 -10.72 -4.03 -6.54
N MET A 38 -11.68 -4.50 -5.74
CA MET A 38 -13.08 -4.60 -6.17
C MET A 38 -13.70 -3.22 -6.46
N ILE A 39 -13.42 -2.23 -5.61
CA ILE A 39 -13.88 -0.85 -5.81
C ILE A 39 -13.24 -0.26 -7.08
N ASP A 40 -11.93 -0.46 -7.27
CA ASP A 40 -11.21 0.02 -8.45
C ASP A 40 -11.78 -0.59 -9.75
N PHE A 41 -12.11 -1.89 -9.73
CA PHE A 41 -12.79 -2.55 -10.86
C PHE A 41 -14.15 -1.92 -11.15
N SER A 42 -15.00 -1.77 -10.13
CA SER A 42 -16.34 -1.18 -10.27
C SER A 42 -16.28 0.29 -10.74
N MET A 43 -15.26 1.02 -10.32
CA MET A 43 -15.01 2.39 -10.74
C MET A 43 -14.65 2.47 -12.24
N ILE A 44 -13.82 1.55 -12.73
CA ILE A 44 -13.50 1.46 -14.17
C ILE A 44 -14.75 1.07 -14.98
N GLU A 45 -15.53 0.12 -14.50
CA GLU A 45 -16.78 -0.31 -15.16
C GLU A 45 -17.79 0.84 -15.26
N THR A 46 -17.95 1.62 -14.18
CA THR A 46 -18.83 2.80 -14.20
C THR A 46 -18.35 3.89 -15.14
N ILE A 47 -17.04 4.12 -15.23
CA ILE A 47 -16.47 5.05 -16.23
C ILE A 47 -16.80 4.57 -17.65
N LEU A 48 -16.57 3.29 -17.93
CA LEU A 48 -16.84 2.72 -19.26
C LEU A 48 -18.33 2.83 -19.63
N TYR A 49 -19.22 2.67 -18.66
CA TYR A 49 -20.65 2.87 -18.86
C TYR A 49 -21.00 4.35 -19.15
N LEU A 50 -20.37 5.28 -18.43
CA LEU A 50 -20.57 6.72 -18.61
C LEU A 50 -20.04 7.23 -19.95
N ASP A 51 -19.00 6.60 -20.51
CA ASP A 51 -18.50 6.91 -21.85
C ASP A 51 -19.57 6.68 -22.93
N ALA A 52 -20.44 5.69 -22.74
CA ALA A 52 -21.57 5.41 -23.63
C ALA A 52 -22.81 6.27 -23.32
N TYR A 53 -23.05 6.59 -22.04
CA TYR A 53 -24.24 7.29 -21.57
C TYR A 53 -23.90 8.43 -20.59
N PRO A 54 -23.43 9.60 -21.09
CA PRO A 54 -22.93 10.68 -20.23
C PRO A 54 -24.02 11.38 -19.40
N GLU A 55 -25.28 11.29 -19.81
CA GLU A 55 -26.41 11.96 -19.12
C GLU A 55 -27.02 11.11 -17.99
N ASN A 56 -26.54 9.88 -17.77
CA ASN A 56 -27.09 9.00 -16.74
C ASN A 56 -26.69 9.47 -15.33
N ALA A 57 -27.62 10.15 -14.65
CA ALA A 57 -27.44 10.68 -13.31
C ALA A 57 -27.20 9.59 -12.23
N GLU A 58 -27.72 8.38 -12.43
CA GLU A 58 -27.54 7.26 -11.49
C GLU A 58 -26.12 6.73 -11.54
N ALA A 59 -25.57 6.54 -12.75
CA ALA A 59 -24.18 6.12 -12.94
C ALA A 59 -23.19 7.16 -12.38
N LEU A 60 -23.46 8.46 -12.56
CA LEU A 60 -22.67 9.54 -11.96
C LEU A 60 -22.70 9.52 -10.43
N LYS A 61 -23.87 9.22 -9.83
CA LYS A 61 -24.01 9.07 -8.38
C LYS A 61 -23.21 7.86 -7.90
N HIS A 62 -23.29 6.73 -8.60
CA HIS A 62 -22.57 5.52 -8.25
C HIS A 62 -21.06 5.74 -8.28
N TYR A 63 -20.53 6.39 -9.32
CA TYR A 63 -19.12 6.76 -9.41
C TYR A 63 -18.65 7.62 -8.22
N LYS A 64 -19.44 8.64 -7.84
CA LYS A 64 -19.13 9.48 -6.66
C LYS A 64 -19.09 8.68 -5.36
N MET A 65 -20.01 7.73 -5.20
CA MET A 65 -20.04 6.85 -4.02
C MET A 65 -18.80 5.95 -3.97
N LEU A 66 -18.44 5.30 -5.08
CA LEU A 66 -17.25 4.46 -5.18
C LEU A 66 -15.96 5.25 -4.87
N LYS A 67 -15.86 6.47 -5.39
CA LYS A 67 -14.73 7.36 -5.11
C LYS A 67 -14.61 7.67 -3.61
N ALA A 68 -15.71 8.00 -2.95
CA ALA A 68 -15.71 8.29 -1.51
C ALA A 68 -15.33 7.04 -0.68
N GLU A 69 -15.86 5.87 -1.04
CA GLU A 69 -15.52 4.62 -0.37
C GLU A 69 -14.04 4.25 -0.53
N ARG A 70 -13.49 4.47 -1.73
CA ARG A 70 -12.06 4.28 -2.02
C ARG A 70 -11.19 5.16 -1.13
N GLU A 71 -11.50 6.45 -1.03
CA GLU A 71 -10.74 7.40 -0.21
C GLU A 71 -10.81 7.04 1.28
N ALA A 72 -11.98 6.66 1.79
CA ALA A 72 -12.14 6.18 3.17
C ALA A 72 -11.28 4.94 3.43
N LEU A 73 -11.33 3.94 2.55
CA LEU A 73 -10.56 2.71 2.70
C LEU A 73 -9.05 2.95 2.67
N LEU A 74 -8.58 3.84 1.79
CA LEU A 74 -7.18 4.27 1.74
C LEU A 74 -6.74 4.94 3.05
N SER A 75 -7.57 5.82 3.60
CA SER A 75 -7.26 6.49 4.89
C SER A 75 -7.12 5.49 6.03
N GLU A 76 -8.00 4.49 6.08
CA GLU A 76 -7.96 3.42 7.08
C GLU A 76 -6.70 2.54 6.91
N MET A 77 -6.36 2.18 5.67
CA MET A 77 -5.16 1.39 5.39
C MET A 77 -3.87 2.12 5.78
N LYS A 78 -3.81 3.44 5.54
CA LYS A 78 -2.69 4.28 6.00
C LYS A 78 -2.59 4.32 7.52
N ALA A 79 -3.70 4.52 8.21
CA ALA A 79 -3.72 4.54 9.68
C ALA A 79 -3.31 3.19 10.30
N GLN A 80 -3.56 2.09 9.60
CA GLN A 80 -3.19 0.74 10.03
C GLN A 80 -1.74 0.35 9.70
N GLY A 81 -0.99 1.21 9.00
CA GLY A 81 0.37 0.89 8.58
C GLY A 81 0.44 -0.23 7.55
N CYS A 82 -0.60 -0.39 6.72
CA CYS A 82 -0.53 -1.30 5.58
C CYS A 82 0.52 -0.82 4.58
N ALA A 83 1.04 -1.74 3.76
CA ALA A 83 2.02 -1.43 2.73
C ALA A 83 1.59 -0.23 1.85
N PRO A 84 2.53 0.61 1.39
CA PRO A 84 2.24 1.73 0.52
C PRO A 84 1.51 1.29 -0.76
N ILE A 85 0.34 1.87 -1.01
CA ILE A 85 -0.46 1.55 -2.21
C ILE A 85 -0.10 2.48 -3.38
N THR A 86 0.30 3.71 -3.07
CA THR A 86 0.75 4.69 -4.06
C THR A 86 2.22 5.02 -3.85
N ALA A 87 2.92 5.40 -4.92
CA ALA A 87 4.34 5.78 -4.85
C ALA A 87 4.58 6.96 -3.89
N GLN A 88 3.59 7.83 -3.74
CA GLN A 88 3.59 8.96 -2.82
C GLN A 88 3.59 8.52 -1.36
N ASP A 89 2.99 7.36 -1.06
CA ASP A 89 2.94 6.78 0.28
C ASP A 89 4.20 5.97 0.61
N ALA A 90 5.09 5.75 -0.36
CA ALA A 90 6.23 4.85 -0.24
C ALA A 90 7.53 5.50 0.26
N ALA A 91 7.58 6.83 0.29
CA ALA A 91 8.70 7.58 0.83
C ALA A 91 8.34 8.08 2.24
N HIS A 92 8.57 7.25 3.26
CA HIS A 92 8.36 7.62 4.65
C HIS A 92 9.70 7.68 5.40
N GLY A 93 9.95 8.76 6.15
CA GLY A 93 11.10 8.86 7.05
C GLY A 93 12.50 8.86 6.39
N GLY A 94 12.60 9.05 5.08
CA GLY A 94 13.88 8.97 4.35
C GLY A 94 14.24 7.56 3.86
N GLU A 95 13.35 6.59 4.03
CA GLU A 95 13.46 5.23 3.51
C GLU A 95 12.49 5.02 2.33
N TRP A 96 12.85 4.11 1.42
CA TRP A 96 12.04 3.75 0.24
C TRP A 96 11.33 2.42 0.49
N ASP A 97 10.12 2.49 1.02
CA ASP A 97 9.37 1.32 1.51
C ASP A 97 8.65 0.55 0.39
N TRP A 98 8.65 1.07 -0.84
CA TRP A 98 8.02 0.41 -2.00
C TRP A 98 8.60 -0.99 -2.26
N THR A 99 9.89 -1.20 -1.97
CA THR A 99 10.58 -2.48 -2.18
C THR A 99 10.54 -3.41 -0.97
N ASN A 100 10.12 -2.91 0.20
CA ASN A 100 10.21 -3.63 1.47
C ASN A 100 8.98 -4.49 1.79
N SER A 101 7.89 -4.35 1.00
CA SER A 101 6.68 -5.15 1.18
C SER A 101 6.64 -6.35 0.23
N PRO A 102 6.21 -7.54 0.68
CA PRO A 102 6.00 -8.67 -0.21
C PRO A 102 4.93 -8.31 -1.24
N TRP A 103 5.24 -8.50 -2.51
CA TRP A 103 4.30 -8.14 -3.55
C TRP A 103 3.03 -9.01 -3.47
N PRO A 104 1.86 -8.51 -3.90
CA PRO A 104 0.61 -9.28 -3.79
C PRO A 104 0.61 -10.62 -4.55
N TRP A 105 1.52 -10.79 -5.51
CA TRP A 105 1.73 -12.03 -6.29
C TRP A 105 2.91 -12.87 -5.79
N GLU A 106 3.69 -12.39 -4.83
CA GLU A 106 4.75 -13.18 -4.24
C GLU A 106 4.11 -14.18 -3.25
N PRO A 107 4.37 -15.49 -3.41
CA PRO A 107 4.02 -16.43 -2.36
C PRO A 107 4.79 -16.02 -1.10
N GLU A 108 4.10 -15.98 0.03
CA GLU A 108 4.78 -15.88 1.33
C GLU A 108 5.87 -16.96 1.36
N ALA A 109 7.14 -16.53 1.41
CA ALA A 109 8.27 -17.44 1.49
C ALA A 109 8.06 -18.33 2.73
N ASN A 110 7.82 -19.62 2.48
CA ASN A 110 7.74 -20.68 3.49
C ASN A 110 9.14 -21.04 3.98
#